data_AF-A0A1E5NDL6-F1
#
_entry.id   AF-A0A1E5NDL6-F1
#
_cell.length_a   1.000
_cell.length_b   1.000
_cell.length_c   1.000
_cell.angle_alpha   90.00
_cell.angle_beta   90.00
_cell.angle_gamma   90.00
#
_symmetry.space_group_name_H-M   'P 1'
#
loop_
_entity.id
_entity.type
_entity.pdbx_description
1 polymer ?
#
loop_
_entity_poly.entity_id
_entity_poly.type
_entity_poly.pdbx_seq_one_letter_code
_entity_poly.pdbx_strand_id
1 'polypeptide(L)'
;MKLYAVLFSLLIMLMVSCTKNTGVIVTNPYSNLVLDKIRYGNFKGVSLDGNTLTITGSQNNNNGTYQYYDYFLSLFSMFKDGNGNTLLVVPLGEKVNIVKVKQEGLELLQLLMNSNNPEYKKVLGNLSKQAMENNGQIDTTKTDEIFKGVNLPETERNKLEDLLIKSKDDFISSESII
;
A
#
# COMPACT_ATOMS: atom_id res chain seq x y z
N MET A 1 -47.66 -24.04 -27.09
CA MET A 1 -46.30 -24.60 -26.85
C MET A 1 -45.16 -23.69 -27.30
N LYS A 2 -45.24 -22.98 -28.44
CA LYS A 2 -44.11 -22.17 -28.96
C LYS A 2 -43.75 -20.94 -28.10
N LEU A 3 -44.70 -20.27 -27.45
CA LEU A 3 -44.44 -19.08 -26.63
C LEU A 3 -43.72 -19.40 -25.30
N TYR A 4 -44.11 -20.51 -24.65
CA TYR A 4 -43.50 -20.96 -23.41
C TYR A 4 -42.05 -21.43 -23.61
N ALA A 5 -41.74 -22.04 -24.75
CA ALA A 5 -40.37 -22.42 -25.09
C ALA A 5 -39.43 -21.21 -25.26
N VAL A 6 -39.94 -20.12 -25.84
CA VAL A 6 -39.18 -18.87 -26.04
C VAL A 6 -38.97 -18.13 -24.71
N LEU A 7 -39.98 -18.08 -23.84
CA LEU A 7 -39.86 -17.48 -22.50
C LEU A 7 -38.89 -18.27 -21.61
N PHE A 8 -38.89 -19.60 -21.73
CA PHE A 8 -37.96 -20.46 -20.99
C PHE A 8 -36.51 -20.30 -21.49
N SER A 9 -36.30 -20.15 -22.81
CA SER A 9 -34.95 -19.90 -23.36
C SER A 9 -34.40 -18.53 -22.99
N LEU A 10 -35.27 -17.50 -22.90
CA LEU A 10 -34.88 -16.15 -22.47
C LEU A 10 -34.46 -16.14 -20.98
N LEU A 11 -35.14 -16.92 -20.15
CA LEU A 11 -34.83 -17.08 -18.72
C LEU A 11 -33.45 -17.74 -18.51
N ILE A 12 -33.10 -18.73 -19.34
CA ILE A 12 -31.79 -19.40 -19.27
C ILE A 12 -30.66 -18.47 -19.73
N MET A 13 -30.88 -17.65 -20.77
CA MET A 13 -29.87 -16.65 -21.19
C MET A 13 -29.60 -15.58 -20.13
N LEU A 14 -30.60 -15.18 -19.35
CA LEU A 14 -30.41 -14.26 -18.22
C LEU A 14 -29.57 -14.87 -17.09
N MET A 15 -29.64 -16.20 -16.89
CA MET A 15 -28.87 -16.91 -15.86
C MET A 15 -27.39 -17.10 -16.26
N VAL A 16 -27.08 -17.22 -17.55
CA VAL A 16 -25.70 -17.43 -18.03
C VAL A 16 -24.90 -16.11 -18.17
N SER A 17 -25.58 -14.95 -18.18
CA SER A 17 -24.92 -13.64 -18.29
C SER A 17 -24.31 -13.10 -16.98
N CYS A 18 -24.43 -13.83 -15.85
CA CYS A 18 -23.92 -13.39 -14.54
C CYS A 18 -22.79 -14.23 -13.95
N THR A 19 -22.14 -15.09 -14.73
CA THR A 19 -20.94 -15.81 -14.25
C THR A 19 -19.76 -15.65 -15.18
N LYS A 20 -19.36 -14.40 -15.45
CA LYS A 20 -17.94 -14.13 -15.69
C LYS A 20 -17.23 -14.21 -14.34
N ASN A 21 -16.79 -15.42 -14.00
CA ASN A 21 -15.87 -15.63 -12.89
C ASN A 21 -14.48 -15.13 -13.33
N THR A 22 -14.30 -13.81 -13.35
CA THR A 22 -12.97 -13.21 -13.34
C THR A 22 -12.41 -13.50 -11.96
N GLY A 23 -11.45 -14.42 -11.86
CA GLY A 23 -10.83 -14.90 -10.62
C GLY A 23 -10.03 -13.84 -9.85
N VAL A 24 -10.67 -12.72 -9.53
CA VAL A 24 -10.32 -11.78 -8.49
C VAL A 24 -11.64 -11.45 -7.81
N ILE A 25 -11.93 -12.14 -6.71
CA ILE A 25 -12.92 -11.64 -5.76
C ILE A 25 -12.30 -10.35 -5.22
N VAL A 26 -12.84 -9.21 -5.63
CA VAL A 26 -12.66 -7.95 -4.90
C VAL A 26 -13.22 -8.20 -3.51
N THR A 27 -12.35 -8.51 -2.55
CA THR A 27 -12.71 -8.67 -1.16
C THR A 27 -12.87 -7.27 -0.55
N ASN A 28 -14.07 -6.72 -0.77
CA ASN A 28 -14.72 -5.70 0.06
C ASN A 28 -14.19 -4.25 -0.05
N PRO A 29 -15.08 -3.22 -0.11
CA PRO A 29 -14.71 -1.81 0.12
C PRO A 29 -14.33 -1.49 1.59
N TYR A 30 -13.75 -2.45 2.33
CA TYR A 30 -13.60 -2.40 3.80
C TYR A 30 -12.27 -2.97 4.33
N SER A 31 -11.15 -2.89 3.62
CA SER A 31 -9.85 -3.00 4.31
C SER A 31 -9.20 -1.63 4.48
N ASN A 32 -10.04 -0.69 4.91
CA ASN A 32 -9.58 0.58 5.41
C ASN A 32 -8.81 0.43 6.73
N LEU A 33 -8.37 -0.76 7.19
CA LEU A 33 -7.80 -0.95 8.53
C LEU A 33 -6.73 0.10 8.89
N VAL A 34 -5.83 0.43 7.95
CA VAL A 34 -4.83 1.48 8.15
C VAL A 34 -5.47 2.87 8.19
N LEU A 35 -6.33 3.18 7.22
CA LEU A 35 -7.04 4.46 7.14
C LEU A 35 -7.98 4.70 8.33
N ASP A 36 -8.71 3.69 8.77
CA ASP A 36 -9.59 3.67 9.93
C ASP A 36 -8.78 3.79 11.22
N LYS A 37 -7.62 3.13 11.32
CA LYS A 37 -6.70 3.36 12.43
C LYS A 37 -6.24 4.82 12.46
N ILE A 38 -5.97 5.45 11.33
CA ILE A 38 -5.62 6.88 11.28
C ILE A 38 -6.83 7.76 11.63
N ARG A 39 -8.02 7.44 11.10
CA ARG A 39 -9.26 8.21 11.29
C ARG A 39 -9.77 8.18 12.72
N TYR A 40 -9.71 7.00 13.34
CA TYR A 40 -10.28 6.74 14.66
C TYR A 40 -9.22 6.57 15.74
N GLY A 41 -7.95 6.44 15.36
CA GLY A 41 -6.83 6.51 16.28
C GLY A 41 -6.71 7.94 16.79
N ASN A 42 -6.73 8.08 18.11
CA ASN A 42 -6.60 9.38 18.77
C ASN A 42 -5.13 9.83 18.74
N PHE A 43 -4.58 10.06 17.55
CA PHE A 43 -3.20 10.50 17.36
C PHE A 43 -3.11 12.02 17.46
N LYS A 44 -2.28 12.55 18.35
CA LYS A 44 -2.24 14.00 18.56
C LYS A 44 -1.65 14.70 17.33
N GLY A 45 -2.44 15.59 16.72
CA GLY A 45 -1.98 16.37 15.57
C GLY A 45 -1.91 15.57 14.26
N VAL A 46 -2.56 14.40 14.20
CA VAL A 46 -2.79 13.66 12.94
C VAL A 46 -4.28 13.36 12.82
N SER A 47 -4.87 13.70 11.67
CA SER A 47 -6.29 13.42 11.40
C SER A 47 -6.51 13.05 9.95
N LEU A 48 -7.51 12.20 9.70
CA LEU A 48 -7.93 11.82 8.35
C LEU A 48 -9.41 12.18 8.14
N ASP A 49 -9.69 13.10 7.23
CA ASP A 49 -11.04 13.47 6.79
C ASP A 49 -11.21 13.14 5.30
N GLY A 50 -12.11 12.20 5.00
CA GLY A 50 -12.21 11.57 3.69
C GLY A 50 -10.86 11.01 3.23
N ASN A 51 -10.32 11.60 2.16
CA ASN A 51 -9.01 11.25 1.55
C ASN A 51 -7.90 12.23 1.95
N THR A 52 -8.17 13.15 2.88
CA THR A 52 -7.24 14.21 3.27
C THR A 52 -6.62 13.89 4.63
N LEU A 53 -5.31 13.67 4.63
CA LEU A 53 -4.50 13.58 5.84
C LEU A 53 -4.01 14.96 6.23
N THR A 54 -4.18 15.33 7.49
CA THR A 54 -3.63 16.56 8.07
C THR A 54 -2.67 16.21 9.20
N ILE A 55 -1.47 16.80 9.15
CA ILE A 55 -0.43 16.68 10.18
C ILE A 55 -0.10 18.09 10.69
N THR A 56 -0.18 18.29 12.01
CA THR A 56 0.11 19.58 12.68
C THR A 56 1.10 19.46 13.85
N GLY A 57 1.49 18.23 14.22
CA GLY A 57 2.39 17.95 15.34
C GLY A 57 3.83 17.56 14.95
N SER A 58 4.17 17.59 13.67
CA SER A 58 5.45 17.08 13.17
C SER A 58 6.64 17.97 13.54
N GLN A 59 7.71 17.36 14.02
CA GLN A 59 9.04 17.92 14.26
C GLN A 59 9.96 17.81 13.03
N ASN A 60 9.65 16.92 12.08
CA ASN A 60 10.46 16.66 10.88
C ASN A 60 9.96 17.39 9.62
N ASN A 61 9.28 18.53 9.79
CA ASN A 61 8.71 19.34 8.70
C ASN A 61 7.70 18.58 7.82
N ASN A 62 6.97 17.61 8.38
CA ASN A 62 5.87 16.91 7.71
C ASN A 62 4.50 17.56 8.01
N ASN A 63 4.49 18.76 8.61
CA ASN A 63 3.24 19.49 8.84
C ASN A 63 2.63 19.93 7.51
N GLY A 64 1.34 19.68 7.35
CA GLY A 64 0.63 20.02 6.12
C GLY A 64 -0.58 19.16 5.85
N THR A 65 -1.05 19.27 4.61
CA THR A 65 -2.23 18.56 4.11
C THR A 65 -1.82 17.71 2.92
N TYR A 66 -2.17 16.43 2.97
CA TYR A 66 -1.79 15.44 1.98
C TYR A 66 -3.03 14.70 1.48
N GLN A 67 -3.06 14.40 0.19
CA GLN A 67 -4.13 13.66 -0.45
C GLN A 67 -3.76 12.18 -0.56
N TYR A 68 -4.73 11.31 -0.30
CA TYR A 68 -4.56 9.88 -0.44
C TYR A 68 -4.15 9.55 -1.87
N TYR A 69 -3.05 8.81 -2.00
CA TYR A 69 -2.44 8.53 -3.29
C TYR A 69 -3.05 7.31 -3.97
N ASP A 70 -3.10 6.16 -3.29
CA ASP A 70 -3.65 4.92 -3.86
C ASP A 70 -4.04 3.88 -2.79
N TYR A 71 -4.97 2.99 -3.15
CA TYR A 71 -5.53 1.92 -2.32
C TYR A 71 -4.62 0.70 -2.28
N PHE A 72 -3.82 0.58 -1.21
CA PHE A 72 -3.11 -0.67 -0.93
C PHE A 72 -3.57 -1.30 0.39
N LEU A 73 -4.16 -2.48 0.25
CA LEU A 73 -4.64 -3.37 1.29
C LEU A 73 -3.48 -4.05 2.03
N SER A 74 -2.55 -3.33 2.66
CA SER A 74 -1.72 -3.93 3.72
C SER A 74 -0.77 -2.92 4.35
N LEU A 75 -0.89 -2.81 5.67
CA LEU A 75 0.10 -2.31 6.63
C LEU A 75 0.44 -0.81 6.61
N PHE A 76 0.32 -0.11 5.49
CA PHE A 76 0.59 1.33 5.41
C PHE A 76 -0.32 2.04 4.40
N SER A 77 -0.30 3.37 4.40
CA SER A 77 -1.03 4.21 3.45
C SER A 77 -0.13 5.31 2.90
N MET A 78 -0.25 5.62 1.62
CA MET A 78 0.53 6.67 0.98
C MET A 78 -0.30 7.92 0.75
N PHE A 79 0.31 9.07 1.02
CA PHE A 79 -0.29 10.38 0.81
C PHE A 79 0.68 11.31 0.10
N LYS A 80 0.16 12.26 -0.68
CA LYS A 80 0.95 13.18 -1.49
C LYS A 80 0.50 14.62 -1.28
N ASP A 81 1.44 15.56 -1.16
CA ASP A 81 1.12 16.99 -1.10
C ASP A 81 1.01 17.61 -2.51
N GLY A 82 0.64 18.89 -2.56
CA GLY A 82 0.55 19.65 -3.83
C GLY A 82 1.90 19.86 -4.53
N ASN A 83 3.02 19.65 -3.86
CA ASN A 83 4.39 19.81 -4.40
C ASN A 83 4.99 18.50 -4.91
N GLY A 84 4.30 17.38 -4.70
CA GLY A 84 4.78 16.08 -5.10
C GLY A 84 5.45 15.25 -4.01
N ASN A 85 5.63 15.78 -2.80
CA ASN A 85 6.21 15.04 -1.69
C ASN A 85 5.26 13.90 -1.28
N THR A 86 5.81 12.70 -1.16
CA THR A 86 5.05 11.51 -0.77
C THR A 86 5.40 11.10 0.65
N LEU A 87 4.37 10.79 1.44
CA LEU A 87 4.47 10.23 2.78
C LEU A 87 3.94 8.81 2.78
N LEU A 88 4.68 7.91 3.42
CA LEU A 88 4.22 6.61 3.86
C LEU A 88 3.79 6.74 5.33
N VAL A 89 2.57 6.32 5.63
CA VAL A 89 1.96 6.46 6.96
C VAL A 89 1.61 5.09 7.51
N VAL A 90 2.16 4.76 8.68
CA VAL A 90 2.09 3.44 9.31
C VAL A 90 1.60 3.56 10.76
N PRO A 91 0.33 3.23 11.06
CA PRO A 91 -0.18 3.23 12.43
C PRO A 91 0.32 1.99 13.19
N LEU A 92 1.04 2.21 14.30
CA LEU A 92 1.59 1.19 15.19
C LEU A 92 1.12 1.41 16.63
N GLY A 93 0.08 0.70 17.06
CA GLY A 93 -0.45 0.84 18.42
C GLY A 93 -0.98 2.26 18.66
N GLU A 94 -0.42 2.95 19.67
CA GLU A 94 -0.79 4.32 20.06
C GLU A 94 -0.02 5.41 19.29
N LYS A 95 0.82 5.04 18.32
CA LYS A 95 1.57 6.00 17.50
C LYS A 95 1.30 5.80 16.01
N VAL A 96 1.57 6.84 15.24
CA VAL A 96 1.62 6.80 13.78
C VAL A 96 3.01 7.19 13.32
N ASN A 97 3.63 6.32 12.52
CA ASN A 97 4.89 6.62 11.88
C ASN A 97 4.64 7.27 10.53
N ILE A 98 5.33 8.37 10.29
CA ILE A 98 5.34 9.08 9.02
C ILE A 98 6.74 8.94 8.44
N VAL A 99 6.85 8.43 7.22
CA VAL A 99 8.11 8.29 6.50
C VAL A 99 8.02 9.10 5.23
N LYS A 100 8.90 10.09 5.07
CA LYS A 100 9.02 10.80 3.80
C LYS A 100 9.73 9.92 2.78
N VAL A 101 9.13 9.78 1.60
CA VAL A 101 9.63 8.94 0.51
C VAL A 101 10.05 9.81 -0.68
N LYS A 102 11.28 9.60 -1.15
CA LYS A 102 11.82 10.21 -2.38
C LYS A 102 11.46 9.39 -3.63
N GLN A 103 11.92 9.84 -4.79
CA GLN A 103 11.50 9.33 -6.09
C GLN A 103 11.85 7.85 -6.30
N GLU A 104 13.09 7.45 -6.04
CA GLU A 104 13.55 6.07 -6.26
C GLU A 104 12.89 5.09 -5.28
N GLY A 105 12.69 5.51 -4.02
CA GLY A 105 11.90 4.75 -3.03
C GLY A 105 10.44 4.61 -3.44
N LEU A 106 9.84 5.66 -4.02
CA LEU A 106 8.47 5.62 -4.54
C LEU A 106 8.36 4.67 -5.73
N GLU A 107 9.31 4.70 -6.67
CA GLU A 107 9.36 3.79 -7.82
C GLU A 107 9.48 2.33 -7.39
N LEU A 108 10.31 2.04 -6.38
CA LEU A 108 10.39 0.71 -5.78
C LEU A 108 9.04 0.28 -5.22
N LEU A 109 8.41 1.10 -4.37
CA LEU A 109 7.12 0.78 -3.79
C LEU A 109 6.08 0.55 -4.88
N GLN A 110 5.97 1.44 -5.86
CA GLN A 110 5.02 1.32 -6.97
C GLN A 110 5.23 0.05 -7.78
N LEU A 111 6.47 -0.33 -8.08
CA LEU A 111 6.77 -1.58 -8.76
C LEU A 111 6.26 -2.78 -7.96
N LEU A 112 6.54 -2.81 -6.65
CA LEU A 112 6.11 -3.90 -5.77
C LEU A 112 4.57 -3.96 -5.59
N MET A 113 3.92 -2.79 -5.54
CA MET A 113 2.47 -2.67 -5.38
C MET A 113 1.70 -2.96 -6.67
N ASN A 114 2.24 -2.62 -7.83
CA ASN A 114 1.54 -2.77 -9.11
C ASN A 114 1.85 -4.10 -9.81
N SER A 115 2.84 -4.86 -9.33
CA SER A 115 3.17 -6.18 -9.87
C SER A 115 2.08 -7.22 -9.55
N ASN A 116 1.70 -7.99 -10.57
CA ASN A 116 0.87 -9.18 -10.44
C ASN A 116 1.66 -10.43 -9.99
N ASN A 117 2.99 -10.32 -9.91
CA ASN A 117 3.84 -11.42 -9.45
C ASN A 117 3.74 -11.55 -7.92
N PRO A 118 3.28 -12.68 -7.37
CA PRO A 118 3.12 -12.87 -5.92
C PRO A 118 4.44 -12.74 -5.15
N GLU A 119 5.58 -13.01 -5.79
CA GLU A 119 6.90 -12.87 -5.17
C GLU A 119 7.24 -11.40 -4.85
N TYR A 120 6.73 -10.44 -5.64
CA TYR A 120 6.90 -9.00 -5.35
C TYR A 120 6.08 -8.60 -4.12
N LYS A 121 4.95 -9.26 -3.87
CA LYS A 121 4.16 -9.06 -2.65
C LYS A 121 4.88 -9.56 -1.41
N LYS A 122 5.67 -10.64 -1.54
CA LYS A 122 6.54 -11.10 -0.45
C LYS A 122 7.66 -10.10 -0.15
N VAL A 123 8.31 -9.55 -1.19
CA VAL A 123 9.31 -8.47 -1.03
C VAL A 123 8.69 -7.26 -0.32
N LEU A 124 7.52 -6.82 -0.75
CA LEU A 124 6.77 -5.74 -0.11
C LEU A 124 6.41 -6.07 1.35
N GLY A 125 5.99 -7.31 1.61
CA GLY A 125 5.68 -7.79 2.95
C GLY A 125 6.90 -7.78 3.88
N ASN A 126 8.08 -8.17 3.37
CA ASN A 126 9.32 -8.14 4.13
C ASN A 126 9.77 -6.69 4.42
N LEU A 127 9.66 -5.77 3.46
CA LEU A 127 9.88 -4.33 3.70
C LEU A 127 8.91 -3.76 4.74
N SER A 128 7.64 -4.11 4.64
CA SER A 128 6.60 -3.66 5.58
C SER A 128 6.88 -4.19 6.98
N LYS A 129 7.28 -5.46 7.09
CA LYS A 129 7.67 -6.08 8.36
C LYS A 129 8.86 -5.35 8.98
N GLN A 130 9.89 -5.06 8.19
CA GLN A 130 11.05 -4.29 8.64
C GLN A 130 10.62 -2.92 9.18
N ALA A 131 9.73 -2.20 8.47
CA ALA A 131 9.18 -0.93 8.94
C ALA A 131 8.40 -1.08 10.26
N MET A 132 7.59 -2.13 10.42
CA MET A 132 6.84 -2.36 11.66
C MET A 132 7.76 -2.68 12.85
N GLU A 133 8.81 -3.46 12.62
CA GLU A 133 9.78 -3.87 13.65
C GLU A 133 10.76 -2.74 14.00
N ASN A 134 11.04 -1.82 13.07
CA ASN A 134 12.03 -0.75 13.22
C ASN A 134 11.41 0.66 13.28
N ASN A 135 10.22 0.81 13.88
CA ASN A 135 9.58 2.12 14.09
C ASN A 135 9.42 2.98 12.82
N GLY A 136 9.09 2.34 11.70
CA GLY A 136 8.90 2.96 10.39
C GLY A 136 10.18 3.03 9.55
N GLN A 137 11.34 2.65 10.08
CA GLN A 137 12.59 2.66 9.31
C GLN A 137 12.65 1.48 8.35
N ILE A 138 13.04 1.79 7.11
CA ILE A 138 13.28 0.82 6.05
C ILE A 138 14.76 0.92 5.67
N ASP A 139 15.46 -0.20 5.76
CA ASP A 139 16.85 -0.36 5.36
C ASP A 139 16.89 -1.32 4.16
N THR A 140 16.95 -0.73 2.96
CA THR A 140 16.95 -1.47 1.69
C THR A 140 18.26 -2.20 1.42
N THR A 141 19.30 -1.95 2.22
CA THR A 141 20.61 -2.63 2.07
C THR A 141 20.59 -4.05 2.62
N LYS A 142 19.61 -4.39 3.47
CA LYS A 142 19.42 -5.74 4.02
C LYS A 142 18.70 -6.67 3.04
N THR A 143 19.30 -6.85 1.86
CA THR A 143 18.72 -7.62 0.76
C THR A 143 18.35 -9.05 1.16
N ASP A 144 19.15 -9.72 1.99
CA ASP A 144 18.86 -11.08 2.48
C ASP A 144 17.56 -11.16 3.29
N GLU A 145 17.28 -10.15 4.12
CA GLU A 145 16.02 -10.07 4.87
C GLU A 145 14.85 -9.78 3.93
N ILE A 146 15.06 -8.90 2.95
CA ILE A 146 14.04 -8.46 1.99
C ILE A 146 13.65 -9.58 1.02
N PHE A 147 14.60 -10.40 0.59
CA PHE A 147 14.37 -11.55 -0.29
C PHE A 147 14.10 -12.86 0.44
N LYS A 148 13.93 -12.85 1.77
CA LYS A 148 13.66 -14.06 2.55
C LYS A 148 12.35 -14.73 2.07
N GLY A 149 12.48 -15.97 1.60
CA GLY A 149 11.34 -16.76 1.09
C GLY A 149 10.80 -16.31 -0.28
N VAL A 150 11.55 -15.46 -0.98
CA VAL A 150 11.24 -14.95 -2.32
C VAL A 150 11.92 -15.83 -3.36
N ASN A 151 11.16 -16.30 -4.35
CA ASN A 151 11.65 -17.14 -5.44
C ASN A 151 11.43 -16.45 -6.79
N LEU A 152 12.26 -15.45 -7.09
CA LEU A 152 12.22 -14.70 -8.34
C LEU A 152 13.20 -15.26 -9.37
N PRO A 153 12.88 -15.18 -10.68
CA PRO A 153 13.88 -15.32 -11.72
C PRO A 153 15.05 -14.37 -11.50
N GLU A 154 16.27 -14.81 -11.84
CA GLU A 154 17.49 -14.04 -11.63
C GLU A 154 17.41 -12.63 -12.22
N THR A 155 16.84 -12.49 -13.42
CA THR A 155 16.66 -11.19 -14.09
C THR A 155 15.76 -10.23 -13.30
N GLU A 156 14.68 -10.74 -12.70
CA GLU A 156 13.77 -9.94 -11.88
C GLU A 156 14.38 -9.62 -10.51
N ARG A 157 15.12 -10.58 -9.93
CA ARG A 157 15.84 -10.39 -8.67
C ARG A 157 16.89 -9.28 -8.80
N ASN A 158 17.73 -9.33 -9.84
CA ASN A 158 18.76 -8.32 -10.09
C ASN A 158 18.14 -6.93 -10.29
N LYS A 159 17.02 -6.84 -11.04
CA LYS A 159 16.28 -5.58 -11.19
C LYS A 159 15.81 -4.99 -9.85
N LEU A 160 15.30 -5.83 -8.95
CA LEU A 160 14.85 -5.37 -7.63
C LEU A 160 16.03 -5.00 -6.72
N GLU A 161 17.13 -5.76 -6.76
CA GLU A 161 18.36 -5.42 -6.04
C GLU A 161 18.90 -4.04 -6.46
N ASP A 162 18.93 -3.75 -7.76
CA ASP A 162 19.34 -2.44 -8.27
C ASP A 162 18.46 -1.30 -7.75
N LEU A 163 17.13 -1.51 -7.70
CA LEU A 163 16.19 -0.51 -7.18
C LEU A 163 16.31 -0.34 -5.67
N LEU A 164 16.54 -1.42 -4.92
CA LEU A 164 16.79 -1.37 -3.48
C LEU A 164 18.04 -0.56 -3.17
N ILE A 165 19.13 -0.76 -3.92
CA ILE A 165 20.37 0.01 -3.75
C ILE A 165 20.15 1.50 -4.05
N LYS A 166 19.43 1.82 -5.13
CA LYS A 166 19.12 3.21 -5.49
C LYS A 166 18.25 3.93 -4.46
N SER A 167 17.37 3.20 -3.78
CA SER A 167 16.43 3.74 -2.79
C SER A 167 16.95 3.74 -1.35
N LYS A 168 18.23 3.43 -1.11
CA LYS A 168 18.80 3.34 0.26
C LYS A 168 18.64 4.61 1.10
N ASP A 169 18.66 5.78 0.46
CA ASP A 169 18.60 7.09 1.13
C ASP A 169 17.24 7.77 0.91
N ASP A 170 16.22 6.98 0.54
CA ASP A 170 14.92 7.50 0.11
C ASP A 170 13.81 7.34 1.15
N PHE A 171 14.08 6.62 2.24
CA PHE A 171 13.18 6.46 3.39
C PHE A 171 13.70 7.30 4.57
N ILE A 172 13.57 8.62 4.44
CA ILE A 172 14.58 9.59 4.96
C ILE A 172 14.34 10.03 6.40
N SER A 173 13.13 9.84 6.90
CA SER A 173 12.77 10.34 8.21
C SER A 173 11.53 9.62 8.69
N SER A 174 11.72 8.56 9.47
CA SER A 174 10.63 8.00 10.28
C SER A 174 10.39 8.92 11.47
N GLU A 175 9.28 9.63 11.47
CA GLU A 175 8.79 10.33 12.66
C GLU A 175 7.66 9.52 13.29
N SER A 176 7.75 9.27 14.60
CA SER A 176 6.64 8.74 15.38
C SER A 176 5.86 9.90 16.00
N ILE A 177 4.58 10.03 15.68
CA ILE A 177 3.65 10.93 16.37
C ILE A 177 2.76 10.07 17.28
N ILE A 178 2.61 10.49 18.54
CA ILE A 178 1.74 9.85 19.56
C ILE A 178 0.42 10.62 19.60
#